data_AF-A0A5N7WJJ9-F1
#
_entry.id   AF-A0A5N7WJJ9-F1
#
_cell.length_a   1.000
_cell.length_b   1.000
_cell.length_c   1.000
_cell.angle_alpha   90.00
_cell.angle_beta   90.00
_cell.angle_gamma   90.00
#
_symmetry.space_group_name_H-M   'P 1'
#
loop_
_entity.id
_entity.type
_entity.pdbx_description
1 polymer ?
#
loop_
_entity_poly.entity_id
_entity_poly.type
_entity_poly.pdbx_seq_one_letter_code
_entity_poly.pdbx_strand_id
1 'polypeptide(L)'
;ASLNGKRVQCMMGAKNHAIVMPDANKEQSLNALLGAAFGAAGQRCMAVSVAVLVGEARHWIPDLVAKSRTLKVNGGTEPGTDVGPLVSCAALSRVESLIERGLAEGATLELDGRKPEVAGYAKGNFVGPTIFSGVKPGMSIYEQEIFGPVLCLVEAEDIDQAIEFINANPNGNGTAIFTQSGAAARKFQEDIDVGQVGINVPIPVPVPLFSFTGSRASKLGDLGPYGKQVVMFYTQTKTVTARWFDDSTTSHGVNTTISLK
;
A
#
# COMPACT_ATOMS: atom_id res chain seq x y z
N ALA A 1 4.59 -3.57 24.67
CA ALA A 1 3.17 -3.83 25.06
C ALA A 1 2.89 -5.32 25.21
N SER A 2 3.22 -6.17 24.22
CA SER A 2 3.02 -7.62 24.29
C SER A 2 3.75 -8.30 25.46
N LEU A 3 4.98 -7.87 25.78
CA LEU A 3 5.73 -8.37 26.96
C LEU A 3 5.01 -8.10 28.30
N ASN A 4 4.04 -7.17 28.33
CA ASN A 4 3.21 -6.88 29.51
C ASN A 4 1.81 -7.53 29.41
N GLY A 5 1.62 -8.54 28.53
CA GLY A 5 0.35 -9.25 28.36
C GLY A 5 -0.76 -8.47 27.65
N LYS A 6 -0.47 -7.30 27.07
CA LYS A 6 -1.46 -6.48 26.35
C LYS A 6 -1.61 -6.95 24.90
N ARG A 7 -2.84 -6.92 24.38
CA ARG A 7 -3.09 -7.04 22.92
C ARG A 7 -2.46 -5.86 22.19
N VAL A 8 -1.90 -6.11 21.01
CA VAL A 8 -1.21 -5.11 20.19
C VAL A 8 -1.65 -5.25 18.74
N GLN A 9 -1.90 -4.12 18.10
CA GLN A 9 -2.15 -3.97 16.68
C GLN A 9 -1.24 -2.84 16.19
N CYS A 10 -0.30 -3.14 15.29
CA CYS A 10 0.63 -2.18 14.73
C CYS A 10 0.54 -2.18 13.21
N MET A 11 0.12 -1.05 12.64
CA MET A 11 0.17 -0.79 11.22
C MET A 11 1.52 -0.13 10.92
N MET A 12 2.33 -0.80 10.11
CA MET A 12 3.72 -0.42 9.86
C MET A 12 3.85 0.22 8.46
N GLY A 13 5.08 0.40 7.99
CA GLY A 13 5.37 0.92 6.66
C GLY A 13 4.95 -0.02 5.52
N ALA A 14 5.07 0.49 4.30
CA ALA A 14 4.68 -0.23 3.09
C ALA A 14 5.65 -0.04 1.93
N LYS A 15 5.58 -0.97 0.99
CA LYS A 15 6.08 -0.83 -0.37
C LYS A 15 5.00 -1.38 -1.29
N ASN A 16 4.05 -0.55 -1.66
CA ASN A 16 2.92 -1.01 -2.49
C ASN A 16 3.30 -0.98 -3.97
N HIS A 17 2.85 -2.01 -4.67
CA HIS A 17 3.09 -2.22 -6.09
C HIS A 17 1.77 -2.14 -6.86
N ALA A 18 1.84 -1.75 -8.12
CA ALA A 18 0.76 -1.91 -9.07
C ALA A 18 1.27 -2.58 -10.34
N ILE A 19 0.69 -3.71 -10.72
CA ILE A 19 0.95 -4.38 -11.98
C ILE A 19 0.18 -3.67 -13.09
N VAL A 20 0.83 -3.38 -14.20
CA VAL A 20 0.21 -2.86 -15.42
C VAL A 20 0.35 -3.89 -16.51
N MET A 21 -0.76 -4.55 -16.84
CA MET A 21 -0.81 -5.51 -17.95
C MET A 21 -0.89 -4.76 -19.29
N PRO A 22 -0.39 -5.35 -20.39
CA PRO A 22 -0.42 -4.71 -21.71
C PRO A 22 -1.85 -4.53 -22.26
N ASP A 23 -2.82 -5.31 -21.76
CA ASP A 23 -4.24 -5.20 -22.10
C ASP A 23 -4.99 -4.15 -21.26
N ALA A 24 -4.32 -3.49 -20.30
CA ALA A 24 -4.95 -2.48 -19.49
C ALA A 24 -5.39 -1.27 -20.33
N ASN A 25 -6.45 -0.58 -19.89
CA ASN A 25 -6.79 0.71 -20.48
C ASN A 25 -5.68 1.72 -20.15
N LYS A 26 -4.84 2.06 -21.13
CA LYS A 26 -3.64 2.89 -20.93
C LYS A 26 -3.96 4.22 -20.24
N GLU A 27 -4.90 4.99 -20.77
CA GLU A 27 -5.22 6.31 -20.24
C GLU A 27 -5.73 6.27 -18.80
N GLN A 28 -6.66 5.36 -18.49
CA GLN A 28 -7.18 5.22 -17.13
C GLN A 28 -6.10 4.72 -16.17
N SER A 29 -5.26 3.78 -16.60
CA SER A 29 -4.21 3.20 -15.77
C SER A 29 -3.14 4.24 -15.42
N LEU A 30 -2.68 5.01 -16.40
CA LEU A 30 -1.70 6.08 -16.17
C LEU A 30 -2.28 7.16 -15.23
N ASN A 31 -3.50 7.63 -15.47
CA ASN A 31 -4.14 8.63 -14.61
C ASN A 31 -4.29 8.13 -13.16
N ALA A 32 -4.69 6.87 -12.98
CA ALA A 32 -4.85 6.24 -11.68
C ALA A 32 -3.50 6.08 -10.95
N LEU A 33 -2.46 5.62 -11.65
CA LEU A 33 -1.10 5.50 -11.11
C LEU A 33 -0.56 6.85 -10.63
N LEU A 34 -0.73 7.90 -11.41
CA LEU A 34 -0.29 9.25 -11.05
C LEU A 34 -0.94 9.73 -9.74
N GLY A 35 -2.26 9.58 -9.64
CA GLY A 35 -2.99 9.94 -8.41
C GLY A 35 -2.56 9.12 -7.20
N ALA A 36 -2.19 7.86 -7.41
CA ALA A 36 -1.77 6.95 -6.35
C ALA A 36 -0.31 7.15 -5.90
N ALA A 37 0.58 7.51 -6.82
CA ALA A 37 1.99 7.74 -6.55
C ALA A 37 2.25 9.16 -6.00
N PHE A 38 1.62 10.18 -6.59
CA PHE A 38 1.96 11.58 -6.32
C PHE A 38 0.92 12.31 -5.46
N GLY A 39 -0.29 11.76 -5.32
CA GLY A 39 -1.32 12.33 -4.45
C GLY A 39 -0.86 12.45 -2.99
N ALA A 40 -1.17 13.57 -2.33
CA ALA A 40 -0.63 13.93 -1.01
C ALA A 40 0.91 13.89 -0.94
N ALA A 41 1.57 14.21 -2.05
CA ALA A 41 3.03 14.13 -2.22
C ALA A 41 3.60 12.74 -1.89
N GLY A 42 2.85 11.67 -2.17
CA GLY A 42 3.28 10.28 -1.91
C GLY A 42 3.38 9.91 -0.42
N GLN A 43 2.97 10.80 0.50
CA GLN A 43 3.00 10.59 1.95
C GLN A 43 1.77 9.79 2.42
N ARG A 44 1.57 8.60 1.86
CA ARG A 44 0.45 7.70 2.19
C ARG A 44 0.98 6.29 2.37
N CYS A 45 0.55 5.59 3.41
CA CYS A 45 0.88 4.17 3.59
C CYS A 45 0.36 3.28 2.45
N MET A 46 -0.65 3.75 1.70
CA MET A 46 -1.21 3.09 0.51
C MET A 46 -0.73 3.70 -0.80
N ALA A 47 0.28 4.60 -0.78
CA ALA A 47 0.83 5.13 -2.03
C ALA A 47 1.40 4.01 -2.88
N VAL A 48 1.09 4.01 -4.18
CA VAL A 48 1.74 3.12 -5.14
C VAL A 48 3.11 3.70 -5.44
N SER A 49 4.14 3.12 -4.84
CA SER A 49 5.53 3.59 -4.98
C SER A 49 6.33 2.77 -6.01
N VAL A 50 5.76 1.66 -6.48
CA VAL A 50 6.34 0.80 -7.52
C VAL A 50 5.26 0.47 -8.55
N ALA A 51 5.53 0.68 -9.83
CA ALA A 51 4.73 0.12 -10.92
C ALA A 51 5.53 -1.00 -11.60
N VAL A 52 4.91 -2.17 -11.73
CA VAL A 52 5.47 -3.32 -12.45
C VAL A 52 4.84 -3.37 -13.83
N LEU A 53 5.60 -2.98 -14.85
CA LEU A 53 5.15 -2.92 -16.24
C LEU A 53 5.39 -4.28 -16.89
N VAL A 54 4.31 -4.96 -17.30
CA VAL A 54 4.38 -6.31 -17.87
C VAL A 54 4.43 -6.25 -19.39
N GLY A 55 5.40 -6.95 -19.99
CA GLY A 55 5.50 -7.08 -21.44
C GLY A 55 5.52 -5.73 -22.14
N GLU A 56 4.58 -5.51 -23.07
CA GLU A 56 4.47 -4.28 -23.87
C GLU A 56 4.13 -3.02 -23.06
N ALA A 57 3.66 -3.14 -21.82
CA ALA A 57 3.39 -1.98 -20.97
C ALA A 57 4.66 -1.17 -20.65
N ARG A 58 5.86 -1.77 -20.78
CA ARG A 58 7.14 -1.06 -20.63
C ARG A 58 7.32 0.09 -21.62
N HIS A 59 6.64 0.04 -22.77
CA HIS A 59 6.67 1.12 -23.76
C HIS A 59 5.87 2.37 -23.33
N TRP A 60 5.18 2.35 -22.19
CA TRP A 60 4.35 3.47 -21.71
C TRP A 60 5.10 4.47 -20.82
N ILE A 61 6.39 4.24 -20.52
CA ILE A 61 7.22 5.13 -19.69
C ILE A 61 7.19 6.58 -20.22
N PRO A 62 7.35 6.86 -21.52
CA PRO A 62 7.31 8.23 -22.02
C PRO A 62 5.96 8.94 -21.77
N ASP A 63 4.85 8.24 -21.93
CA ASP A 63 3.50 8.79 -21.68
C ASP A 63 3.26 9.04 -20.19
N LEU A 64 3.74 8.13 -19.33
CA LEU A 64 3.70 8.29 -17.88
C LEU A 64 4.46 9.55 -17.45
N VAL A 65 5.68 9.73 -17.97
CA VAL A 65 6.52 10.92 -17.71
C VAL A 65 5.83 12.18 -18.22
N ALA A 66 5.32 12.17 -19.45
CA ALA A 66 4.64 13.32 -20.05
C ALA A 66 3.43 13.76 -19.21
N LYS A 67 2.61 12.81 -18.75
CA LYS A 67 1.46 13.09 -17.87
C LYS A 67 1.92 13.57 -16.48
N SER A 68 2.97 12.99 -15.90
CA SER A 68 3.47 13.44 -14.60
C SER A 68 3.97 14.89 -14.62
N ARG A 69 4.49 15.37 -15.76
CA ARG A 69 4.89 16.77 -15.94
C ARG A 69 3.71 17.75 -15.92
N THR A 70 2.48 17.29 -16.13
CA THR A 70 1.30 18.18 -16.09
C THR A 70 0.79 18.43 -14.67
N LEU A 71 1.30 17.70 -13.66
CA LEU A 71 0.89 17.87 -12.27
C LEU A 71 1.42 19.19 -11.69
N LYS A 72 0.54 19.93 -11.02
CA LYS A 72 0.84 21.23 -10.42
C LYS A 72 1.38 21.05 -9.01
N VAL A 73 2.66 21.39 -8.84
CA VAL A 73 3.32 21.46 -7.53
C VAL A 73 3.09 22.84 -6.93
N ASN A 74 2.39 22.94 -5.80
CA ASN A 74 2.09 24.23 -5.16
C ASN A 74 1.70 24.07 -3.68
N GLY A 75 1.42 25.16 -2.97
CA GLY A 75 0.91 25.13 -1.60
C GLY A 75 -0.36 24.27 -1.47
N GLY A 76 -0.45 23.46 -0.41
CA GLY A 76 -1.57 22.53 -0.22
C GLY A 76 -2.94 23.21 0.01
N THR A 77 -2.95 24.50 0.31
CA THR A 77 -4.16 25.34 0.43
C THR A 77 -4.51 26.07 -0.86
N GLU A 78 -3.64 26.02 -1.88
CA GLU A 78 -3.86 26.70 -3.16
C GLU A 78 -4.84 25.90 -4.03
N PRO A 79 -5.81 26.57 -4.69
CA PRO A 79 -6.72 25.90 -5.61
C PRO A 79 -6.01 25.22 -6.78
N GLY A 80 -6.36 23.97 -7.06
CA GLY A 80 -5.82 23.22 -8.20
C GLY A 80 -4.42 22.68 -7.99
N THR A 81 -3.92 22.62 -6.76
CA THR A 81 -2.69 21.90 -6.41
C THR A 81 -2.89 20.40 -6.53
N ASP A 82 -2.04 19.73 -7.31
CA ASP A 82 -2.01 18.28 -7.42
C ASP A 82 -1.03 17.66 -6.40
N VAL A 83 0.13 18.31 -6.22
CA VAL A 83 1.22 17.84 -5.34
C VAL A 83 1.61 18.95 -4.37
N GLY A 84 1.33 18.72 -3.08
CA GLY A 84 1.69 19.64 -1.99
C GLY A 84 3.14 19.47 -1.49
N PRO A 85 3.53 20.18 -0.42
CA PRO A 85 4.82 20.00 0.21
C PRO A 85 4.91 18.70 1.03
N LEU A 86 6.14 18.25 1.26
CA LEU A 86 6.46 17.26 2.28
C LEU A 86 6.27 17.86 3.68
N VAL A 87 6.01 16.98 4.65
CA VAL A 87 5.62 17.36 6.01
C VAL A 87 6.71 18.13 6.78
N SER A 88 7.99 17.92 6.46
CA SER A 88 9.11 18.54 7.19
C SER A 88 10.38 18.65 6.35
N CYS A 89 11.34 19.49 6.79
CA CYS A 89 12.66 19.60 6.18
C CYS A 89 13.45 18.28 6.25
N ALA A 90 13.23 17.49 7.31
CA ALA A 90 13.83 16.17 7.45
C ALA A 90 13.27 15.18 6.43
N ALA A 91 11.96 15.23 6.15
CA ALA A 91 11.34 14.44 5.09
C ALA A 91 11.88 14.84 3.72
N LEU A 92 12.00 16.14 3.44
CA LEU A 92 12.64 16.66 2.22
C LEU A 92 14.05 16.09 2.05
N SER A 93 14.90 16.24 3.08
CA SER A 93 16.29 15.77 3.05
C SER A 93 16.39 14.25 2.84
N ARG A 94 15.51 13.47 3.47
CA ARG A 94 15.44 12.01 3.30
C ARG A 94 15.06 11.63 1.88
N VAL A 95 14.04 12.27 1.31
CA VAL A 95 13.56 11.98 -0.06
C VAL A 95 14.65 12.34 -1.07
N GLU A 96 15.26 13.51 -0.96
CA GLU A 96 16.36 13.92 -1.85
C GLU A 96 17.55 12.96 -1.77
N SER A 97 17.94 12.54 -0.56
CA SER A 97 19.01 11.55 -0.35
C SER A 97 18.69 10.19 -0.97
N LEU A 98 17.42 9.75 -0.94
CA LEU A 98 17.00 8.51 -1.60
C LEU A 98 17.07 8.63 -3.12
N ILE A 99 16.63 9.76 -3.70
CA ILE A 99 16.73 10.03 -5.14
C ILE A 99 18.21 10.00 -5.57
N GLU A 100 19.10 10.64 -4.82
CA GLU A 100 20.55 10.61 -5.09
C GLU A 100 21.13 9.20 -5.03
N ARG A 101 20.73 8.39 -4.05
CA ARG A 101 21.15 6.98 -3.96
C ARG A 101 20.64 6.15 -5.14
N GLY A 102 19.40 6.35 -5.56
CA GLY A 102 18.85 5.66 -6.74
C GLY A 102 19.67 5.92 -8.01
N LEU A 103 20.08 7.17 -8.23
CA LEU A 103 21.01 7.53 -9.32
C LEU A 103 22.36 6.82 -9.17
N ALA A 104 22.96 6.87 -7.97
CA ALA A 104 24.26 6.27 -7.70
C ALA A 104 24.28 4.73 -7.83
N GLU A 105 23.14 4.09 -7.57
CA GLU A 105 22.95 2.65 -7.67
C GLU A 105 22.58 2.19 -9.11
N GLY A 106 22.48 3.12 -10.06
CA GLY A 106 22.33 2.83 -11.48
C GLY A 106 20.90 2.78 -12.00
N ALA A 107 19.91 3.27 -11.24
CA ALA A 107 18.56 3.50 -11.79
C ALA A 107 18.56 4.71 -12.74
N THR A 108 17.69 4.68 -13.75
CA THR A 108 17.56 5.79 -14.70
C THR A 108 16.51 6.78 -14.20
N LEU A 109 16.90 8.05 -14.06
CA LEU A 109 15.99 9.11 -13.64
C LEU A 109 15.24 9.69 -14.84
N GLU A 110 14.02 9.19 -15.06
CA GLU A 110 13.15 9.57 -16.18
C GLU A 110 12.51 10.96 -15.98
N LEU A 111 12.26 11.32 -14.72
CA LEU A 111 11.72 12.61 -14.33
C LEU A 111 12.35 13.03 -12.99
N ASP A 112 13.08 14.14 -12.99
CA ASP A 112 13.64 14.73 -11.77
C ASP A 112 12.69 15.77 -11.20
N GLY A 113 12.10 15.47 -10.04
CA GLY A 113 11.22 16.38 -9.32
C GLY A 113 11.93 17.20 -8.23
N ARG A 114 13.25 17.10 -8.08
CA ARG A 114 13.96 17.82 -7.00
C ARG A 114 13.96 19.33 -7.24
N LYS A 115 13.95 20.09 -6.13
CA LYS A 115 14.07 21.55 -6.10
C LYS A 115 13.13 22.29 -7.08
N PRO A 116 11.82 22.01 -7.06
CA PRO A 116 10.89 22.73 -7.93
C PRO A 116 10.78 24.19 -7.50
N GLU A 117 10.66 25.10 -8.47
CA GLU A 117 10.36 26.50 -8.20
C GLU A 117 8.86 26.67 -7.94
N VAL A 118 8.50 27.03 -6.71
CA VAL A 118 7.10 27.25 -6.31
C VAL A 118 6.93 28.70 -5.88
N ALA A 119 6.23 29.47 -6.71
CA ALA A 119 6.00 30.90 -6.49
C ALA A 119 5.31 31.16 -5.13
N GLY A 120 5.83 32.12 -4.36
CA GLY A 120 5.32 32.43 -3.01
C GLY A 120 5.80 31.49 -1.90
N TYR A 121 6.46 30.36 -2.24
CA TYR A 121 6.85 29.34 -1.28
C TYR A 121 8.34 28.95 -1.39
N ALA A 122 9.24 29.93 -1.50
CA ALA A 122 10.69 29.71 -1.69
C ALA A 122 11.37 28.87 -0.58
N LYS A 123 10.76 28.75 0.60
CA LYS A 123 11.26 27.94 1.74
C LYS A 123 10.41 26.69 1.98
N GLY A 124 9.56 26.30 1.05
CA GLY A 124 8.69 25.13 1.19
C GLY A 124 9.43 23.81 0.98
N ASN A 125 8.93 22.75 1.60
CA ASN A 125 9.52 21.41 1.55
C ASN A 125 9.07 20.64 0.30
N PHE A 126 9.34 21.15 -0.89
CA PHE A 126 8.79 20.57 -2.11
C PHE A 126 9.71 19.57 -2.79
N VAL A 127 9.10 18.47 -3.23
CA VAL A 127 9.62 17.58 -4.26
C VAL A 127 8.46 17.38 -5.23
N GLY A 128 8.70 17.59 -6.52
CA GLY A 128 7.73 17.29 -7.57
C GLY A 128 7.69 15.80 -7.91
N PRO A 129 6.79 15.40 -8.83
CA PRO A 129 6.76 14.04 -9.34
C PRO A 129 8.15 13.60 -9.82
N THR A 130 8.64 12.49 -9.28
CA THR A 130 9.94 11.91 -9.64
C THR A 130 9.72 10.47 -10.10
N ILE A 131 10.35 10.06 -11.20
CA ILE A 131 10.18 8.73 -11.78
C ILE A 131 11.55 8.11 -12.05
N PHE A 132 11.74 6.88 -11.57
CA PHE A 132 12.89 6.05 -11.88
C PHE A 132 12.49 4.83 -12.71
N SER A 133 13.25 4.51 -13.75
CA SER A 133 13.17 3.24 -14.48
C SER A 133 14.42 2.39 -14.25
N GLY A 134 14.36 1.12 -14.65
CA GLY A 134 15.45 0.16 -14.43
C GLY A 134 15.69 -0.17 -12.96
N VAL A 135 14.68 0.01 -12.10
CA VAL A 135 14.79 -0.24 -10.66
C VAL A 135 14.83 -1.75 -10.41
N LYS A 136 15.71 -2.18 -9.51
CA LYS A 136 15.93 -3.60 -9.16
C LYS A 136 15.95 -3.80 -7.64
N PRO A 137 15.67 -5.02 -7.15
CA PRO A 137 15.93 -5.39 -5.76
C PRO A 137 17.37 -5.10 -5.37
N GLY A 138 17.59 -4.71 -4.12
CA GLY A 138 18.90 -4.27 -3.62
C GLY A 138 19.20 -2.77 -3.79
N MET A 139 18.43 -2.04 -4.61
CA MET A 139 18.52 -0.58 -4.65
C MET A 139 17.81 0.05 -3.45
N SER A 140 18.42 1.06 -2.82
CA SER A 140 17.87 1.83 -1.70
C SER A 140 16.47 2.39 -1.99
N ILE A 141 16.24 2.88 -3.22
CA ILE A 141 14.94 3.40 -3.65
C ILE A 141 13.86 2.32 -3.76
N TYR A 142 14.24 1.04 -3.85
CA TYR A 142 13.31 -0.09 -3.83
C TYR A 142 13.14 -0.64 -2.40
N GLU A 143 14.24 -0.91 -1.70
CA GLU A 143 14.22 -1.55 -0.37
C GLU A 143 13.57 -0.69 0.70
N GLN A 144 13.73 0.64 0.62
CA GLN A 144 13.19 1.56 1.61
C GLN A 144 11.86 2.16 1.16
N GLU A 145 10.98 2.39 2.13
CA GLU A 145 9.82 3.26 1.94
C GLU A 145 10.32 4.71 1.82
N ILE A 146 10.10 5.29 0.63
CA ILE A 146 10.53 6.66 0.31
C ILE A 146 9.63 7.68 1.02
N PHE A 147 8.32 7.42 1.02
CA PHE A 147 7.30 8.28 1.62
C PHE A 147 7.34 9.72 1.07
N GLY A 148 7.48 9.82 -0.25
CA GLY A 148 7.53 11.06 -1.03
C GLY A 148 7.02 10.81 -2.46
N PRO A 149 6.91 11.84 -3.32
CA PRO A 149 6.31 11.74 -4.64
C PRO A 149 7.28 11.12 -5.67
N VAL A 150 7.71 9.88 -5.40
CA VAL A 150 8.67 9.12 -6.20
C VAL A 150 8.06 7.79 -6.61
N LEU A 151 8.05 7.51 -7.91
CA LEU A 151 7.57 6.26 -8.49
C LEU A 151 8.73 5.47 -9.10
N CYS A 152 8.91 4.24 -8.64
CA CYS A 152 9.86 3.29 -9.21
C CYS A 152 9.17 2.42 -10.27
N LEU A 153 9.81 2.24 -11.42
CA LEU A 153 9.33 1.36 -12.49
C LEU A 153 10.20 0.12 -12.56
N VAL A 154 9.55 -1.03 -12.51
CA VAL A 154 10.13 -2.36 -12.63
C VAL A 154 9.48 -3.03 -13.83
N GLU A 155 10.25 -3.81 -14.58
CA GLU A 155 9.73 -4.57 -15.72
C GLU A 155 9.58 -6.04 -15.33
N ALA A 156 8.54 -6.68 -15.86
CA ALA A 156 8.35 -8.12 -15.82
C ALA A 156 7.90 -8.62 -17.20
N GLU A 157 8.23 -9.86 -17.52
CA GLU A 157 7.89 -10.50 -18.79
C GLU A 157 6.42 -10.95 -18.80
N ASP A 158 5.92 -11.46 -17.67
CA ASP A 158 4.55 -11.92 -17.52
C ASP A 158 3.98 -11.65 -16.12
N ILE A 159 2.72 -12.03 -15.92
CA ILE A 159 2.02 -11.84 -14.66
C ILE A 159 2.60 -12.70 -13.52
N ASP A 160 3.12 -13.88 -13.83
CA ASP A 160 3.68 -14.79 -12.82
C ASP A 160 4.95 -14.19 -12.22
N GLN A 161 5.85 -13.70 -13.07
CA GLN A 161 7.05 -13.00 -12.63
C GLN A 161 6.70 -11.73 -11.84
N ALA A 162 5.67 -10.99 -12.27
CA ALA A 162 5.22 -9.79 -11.57
C ALA A 162 4.67 -10.11 -10.16
N ILE A 163 3.89 -11.19 -10.02
CA ILE A 163 3.37 -11.67 -8.73
C ILE A 163 4.53 -12.15 -7.84
N GLU A 164 5.44 -12.96 -8.37
CA GLU A 164 6.61 -13.45 -7.64
C GLU A 164 7.46 -12.28 -7.11
N PHE A 165 7.68 -11.27 -7.94
CA PHE A 165 8.42 -10.05 -7.55
C PHE A 165 7.78 -9.32 -6.36
N ILE A 166 6.45 -9.17 -6.36
CA ILE A 166 5.71 -8.53 -5.26
C ILE A 166 5.70 -9.42 -4.02
N ASN A 167 5.53 -10.73 -4.20
CA ASN A 167 5.52 -11.70 -3.11
C ASN A 167 6.90 -11.83 -2.45
N ALA A 168 8.00 -11.53 -3.14
CA ALA A 168 9.33 -11.48 -2.55
C ALA A 168 9.58 -10.25 -1.67
N ASN A 169 8.74 -9.19 -1.74
CA ASN A 169 8.93 -8.00 -0.92
C ASN A 169 8.56 -8.27 0.56
N PRO A 170 9.34 -7.78 1.55
CA PRO A 170 9.01 -8.00 2.96
C PRO A 170 7.72 -7.28 3.42
N ASN A 171 7.28 -6.23 2.71
CA ASN A 171 6.05 -5.50 3.02
C ASN A 171 4.86 -6.11 2.27
N GLY A 172 3.66 -5.98 2.83
CA GLY A 172 2.44 -6.62 2.33
C GLY A 172 1.18 -5.82 2.63
N ASN A 173 1.24 -4.49 2.52
CA ASN A 173 0.11 -3.62 2.86
C ASN A 173 -0.99 -3.65 1.79
N GLY A 174 -0.72 -3.06 0.63
CA GLY A 174 -1.64 -2.98 -0.50
C GLY A 174 -0.96 -3.23 -1.84
N THR A 175 -1.73 -3.69 -2.81
CA THR A 175 -1.28 -3.94 -4.19
C THR A 175 -2.43 -3.77 -5.16
N ALA A 176 -2.12 -3.56 -6.43
CA ALA A 176 -3.12 -3.47 -7.48
C ALA A 176 -2.69 -4.15 -8.78
N ILE A 177 -3.67 -4.48 -9.62
CA ILE A 177 -3.47 -4.85 -11.02
C ILE A 177 -4.37 -3.99 -11.92
N PHE A 178 -3.83 -3.52 -13.03
CA PHE A 178 -4.58 -2.92 -14.12
C PHE A 178 -4.63 -3.90 -15.29
N THR A 179 -5.84 -4.29 -15.72
CA THR A 179 -6.06 -5.26 -16.80
C THR A 179 -7.52 -5.23 -17.27
N GLN A 180 -7.75 -5.65 -18.52
CA GLN A 180 -9.10 -5.92 -19.05
C GLN A 180 -9.46 -7.42 -18.98
N SER A 181 -8.49 -8.28 -18.68
CA SER A 181 -8.65 -9.72 -18.59
C SER A 181 -9.14 -10.16 -17.21
N GLY A 182 -10.35 -10.74 -17.17
CA GLY A 182 -10.88 -11.37 -15.95
C GLY A 182 -10.05 -12.57 -15.47
N ALA A 183 -9.39 -13.29 -16.38
CA ALA A 183 -8.50 -14.39 -16.03
C ALA A 183 -7.24 -13.90 -15.31
N ALA A 184 -6.61 -12.83 -15.82
CA ALA A 184 -5.46 -12.20 -15.17
C ALA A 184 -5.84 -11.62 -13.80
N ALA A 185 -6.99 -10.94 -13.71
CA ALA A 185 -7.50 -10.39 -12.45
C ALA A 185 -7.75 -11.47 -11.40
N ARG A 186 -8.36 -12.60 -11.79
CA ARG A 186 -8.61 -13.72 -10.88
C ARG A 186 -7.31 -14.38 -10.41
N LYS A 187 -6.38 -14.63 -11.34
CA LYS A 187 -5.06 -15.20 -11.00
C LYS A 187 -4.31 -14.31 -10.00
N PHE A 188 -4.27 -13.00 -10.26
CA PHE A 188 -3.68 -12.05 -9.33
C PHE A 188 -4.35 -12.09 -7.96
N GLN A 189 -5.68 -12.10 -7.91
CA GLN A 189 -6.42 -12.16 -6.64
C GLN A 189 -6.13 -13.43 -5.83
N GLU A 190 -5.92 -14.57 -6.48
CA GLU A 190 -5.68 -15.87 -5.82
C GLU A 190 -4.20 -16.04 -5.40
N ASP A 191 -3.25 -15.59 -6.23
CA ASP A 191 -1.82 -15.92 -6.06
C ASP A 191 -1.01 -14.83 -5.32
N ILE A 192 -1.55 -13.61 -5.16
CA ILE A 192 -0.84 -12.51 -4.50
C ILE A 192 -0.90 -12.61 -2.96
N ASP A 193 0.24 -12.45 -2.28
CA ASP A 193 0.38 -12.49 -0.82
C ASP A 193 0.46 -11.06 -0.22
N VAL A 194 -0.62 -10.30 -0.39
CA VAL A 194 -0.74 -8.92 0.10
C VAL A 194 -2.10 -8.70 0.75
N GLY A 195 -2.16 -7.92 1.83
CA GLY A 195 -3.38 -7.75 2.61
C GLY A 195 -4.55 -7.11 1.84
N GLN A 196 -4.29 -6.06 1.08
CA GLN A 196 -5.32 -5.34 0.32
C GLN A 196 -5.04 -5.42 -1.18
N VAL A 197 -6.01 -5.89 -1.96
CA VAL A 197 -5.86 -6.18 -3.38
C VAL A 197 -6.85 -5.36 -4.18
N GLY A 198 -6.35 -4.56 -5.14
CA GLY A 198 -7.15 -3.75 -6.04
C GLY A 198 -7.12 -4.28 -7.48
N ILE A 199 -8.28 -4.39 -8.11
CA ILE A 199 -8.41 -4.67 -9.55
C ILE A 199 -8.91 -3.41 -10.22
N ASN A 200 -8.07 -2.78 -11.05
CA ASN A 200 -8.27 -1.45 -11.63
C ASN A 200 -8.51 -0.33 -10.59
N VAL A 201 -8.05 -0.56 -9.34
CA VAL A 201 -8.13 0.39 -8.21
C VAL A 201 -6.74 0.46 -7.57
N PRO A 202 -5.94 1.53 -7.78
CA PRO A 202 -4.55 1.57 -7.32
C PRO A 202 -4.41 1.69 -5.80
N ILE A 203 -5.40 2.28 -5.13
CA ILE A 203 -5.45 2.44 -3.68
C ILE A 203 -6.70 1.68 -3.18
N PRO A 204 -6.60 0.37 -2.93
CA PRO A 204 -7.74 -0.44 -2.52
C PRO A 204 -8.05 -0.33 -1.02
N VAL A 205 -8.21 0.91 -0.52
CA VAL A 205 -8.57 1.15 0.89
C VAL A 205 -10.01 0.68 1.13
N PRO A 206 -10.26 -0.19 2.11
CA PRO A 206 -11.60 -0.63 2.43
C PRO A 206 -12.46 0.52 2.94
N VAL A 207 -13.74 0.51 2.55
CA VAL A 207 -14.74 1.36 3.21
C VAL A 207 -14.91 0.93 4.67
N PRO A 208 -15.34 1.81 5.60
CA PRO A 208 -15.28 1.57 7.04
C PRO A 208 -15.95 0.29 7.58
N LEU A 209 -16.84 -0.32 6.79
CA LEU A 209 -17.51 -1.59 7.11
C LEU A 209 -16.58 -2.81 7.00
N PHE A 210 -15.55 -2.72 6.16
CA PHE A 210 -14.52 -3.75 6.01
C PHE A 210 -13.28 -3.36 6.82
N SER A 211 -12.56 -4.36 7.30
CA SER A 211 -11.34 -4.13 8.09
C SER A 211 -10.16 -3.88 7.15
N PHE A 212 -9.32 -2.93 7.52
CA PHE A 212 -8.04 -2.72 6.86
C PHE A 212 -7.12 -3.91 7.14
N THR A 213 -6.60 -4.49 6.09
CA THR A 213 -5.74 -5.66 6.13
C THR A 213 -4.30 -5.30 5.74
N GLY A 214 -3.38 -6.17 6.11
CA GLY A 214 -1.97 -6.08 5.78
C GLY A 214 -1.34 -7.43 6.11
N SER A 215 -0.30 -7.81 5.38
CA SER A 215 0.48 -9.02 5.62
C SER A 215 1.94 -8.66 5.89
N ARG A 216 2.71 -9.66 6.33
CA ARG A 216 4.17 -9.59 6.51
C ARG A 216 4.59 -8.40 7.37
N ALA A 217 5.63 -7.65 6.97
CA ALA A 217 6.16 -6.55 7.79
C ALA A 217 5.20 -5.36 7.93
N SER A 218 4.17 -5.26 7.09
CA SER A 218 3.25 -4.11 7.10
C SER A 218 2.20 -4.15 8.22
N LYS A 219 2.00 -5.30 8.86
CA LYS A 219 1.07 -5.45 9.97
C LYS A 219 1.60 -6.44 11.00
N LEU A 220 1.69 -5.99 12.26
CA LEU A 220 1.96 -6.86 13.40
C LEU A 220 0.70 -6.95 14.28
N GLY A 221 0.25 -8.17 14.53
CA GLY A 221 -1.02 -8.46 15.22
C GLY A 221 -2.05 -9.06 14.26
N ASP A 222 -2.98 -9.84 14.82
CA ASP A 222 -3.95 -10.61 14.05
C ASP A 222 -5.10 -9.75 13.50
N LEU A 223 -5.67 -8.89 14.33
CA LEU A 223 -6.81 -8.05 13.96
C LEU A 223 -6.35 -6.76 13.29
N GLY A 224 -7.08 -6.29 12.28
CA GLY A 224 -6.87 -5.02 11.58
C GLY A 224 -7.78 -3.89 12.10
N PRO A 225 -7.48 -2.61 11.79
CA PRO A 225 -8.32 -1.50 12.18
C PRO A 225 -9.59 -1.43 11.33
N TYR A 226 -10.60 -0.71 11.83
CA TYR A 226 -11.95 -0.59 11.24
C TYR A 226 -12.71 -1.92 11.07
N GLY A 227 -13.91 -1.85 10.51
CA GLY A 227 -14.78 -2.98 10.24
C GLY A 227 -15.11 -3.84 11.46
N LYS A 228 -15.28 -5.13 11.25
CA LYS A 228 -15.61 -6.08 12.34
C LYS A 228 -14.40 -6.43 13.21
N GLN A 229 -13.18 -6.40 12.66
CA GLN A 229 -11.97 -6.78 13.40
C GLN A 229 -11.63 -5.79 14.52
N VAL A 230 -11.94 -4.49 14.35
CA VAL A 230 -11.71 -3.50 15.42
C VAL A 230 -12.59 -3.75 16.65
N VAL A 231 -13.83 -4.23 16.44
CA VAL A 231 -14.73 -4.62 17.53
C VAL A 231 -14.13 -5.80 18.29
N MET A 232 -13.64 -6.82 17.59
CA MET A 232 -12.97 -7.96 18.20
C MET A 232 -11.68 -7.57 18.93
N PHE A 233 -10.99 -6.53 18.47
CA PHE A 233 -9.76 -6.05 19.10
C PHE A 233 -10.04 -5.39 20.45
N TYR A 234 -11.03 -4.50 20.49
CA TYR A 234 -11.42 -3.74 21.70
C TYR A 234 -12.38 -4.47 22.63
N THR A 235 -12.92 -5.62 22.24
CA THR A 235 -13.81 -6.44 23.09
C THR A 235 -13.18 -7.78 23.44
N GLN A 236 -13.73 -8.45 24.44
CA GLN A 236 -13.33 -9.80 24.83
C GLN A 236 -14.56 -10.70 24.84
N THR A 237 -14.47 -11.83 24.14
CA THR A 237 -15.51 -12.86 24.18
C THR A 237 -15.63 -13.43 25.59
N LYS A 238 -16.85 -13.40 26.14
CA LYS A 238 -17.22 -14.08 27.38
C LYS A 238 -18.26 -15.14 27.04
N THR A 239 -17.96 -16.39 27.32
CA THR A 239 -18.90 -17.51 27.17
C THR A 239 -19.61 -17.74 28.49
N VAL A 240 -20.94 -17.74 28.49
CA VAL A 240 -21.76 -18.02 29.67
C VAL A 240 -22.59 -19.27 29.39
N THR A 241 -22.45 -20.27 30.25
CA THR A 241 -23.31 -21.46 30.28
C THR A 241 -23.99 -21.48 31.64
N ALA A 242 -25.32 -21.47 31.64
CA ALA A 242 -26.12 -21.45 32.86
C ALA A 242 -27.11 -22.60 32.85
N ARG A 243 -27.30 -23.21 34.03
CA ARG A 243 -28.37 -24.16 34.32
C ARG A 243 -29.02 -23.74 35.63
N TRP A 244 -30.35 -23.68 35.64
CA TRP A 244 -31.14 -23.48 36.84
C TRP A 244 -31.74 -24.83 37.24
N PHE A 245 -31.56 -25.23 38.50
CA PHE A 245 -32.18 -26.44 39.03
C PHE A 245 -33.53 -26.06 39.66
N ASP A 246 -34.54 -26.88 39.43
CA ASP A 246 -35.77 -26.86 40.22
C ASP A 246 -35.62 -27.89 41.35
N ASP A 247 -36.15 -27.59 42.54
CA ASP A 247 -36.07 -28.45 43.73
C ASP A 247 -36.69 -29.84 43.48
N SER A 248 -37.63 -29.93 42.53
CA SER A 248 -38.27 -31.17 42.08
C SER A 248 -37.35 -32.11 41.27
N THR A 249 -36.21 -31.60 40.77
CA THR A 249 -35.29 -32.32 39.87
C THR A 249 -33.97 -32.69 40.56
N THR A 250 -34.06 -33.32 41.74
CA THR A 250 -32.86 -33.77 42.46
C THR A 250 -32.33 -35.08 41.87
N SER A 251 -31.22 -35.02 41.14
CA SER A 251 -30.43 -36.21 40.83
C SER A 251 -29.73 -36.69 42.11
N HIS A 252 -30.02 -37.90 42.57
CA HIS A 252 -29.47 -38.45 43.82
C HIS A 252 -28.04 -39.03 43.69
N GLY A 253 -27.37 -38.85 42.54
CA GLY A 253 -26.01 -39.32 42.28
C GLY A 253 -25.03 -38.18 41.96
N VAL A 254 -23.74 -38.39 42.23
CA VAL A 254 -22.68 -37.45 41.83
C VAL A 254 -22.62 -37.40 40.30
N ASN A 255 -22.85 -36.23 39.72
CA ASN A 255 -22.74 -36.03 38.27
C ASN A 255 -21.27 -36.09 37.85
N THR A 256 -20.81 -37.25 37.36
CA THR A 256 -19.47 -37.42 36.77
C THR A 256 -19.39 -36.93 35.32
N THR A 257 -20.54 -36.62 34.71
CA THR A 257 -20.67 -36.05 33.36
C THR A 257 -21.69 -34.91 33.36
N ILE A 258 -21.42 -33.83 32.62
CA ILE A 258 -22.37 -32.73 32.44
C ILE A 258 -23.53 -33.22 31.56
N SER A 259 -24.63 -33.65 32.18
CA SER A 259 -25.88 -33.91 31.47
C SER A 259 -26.57 -32.57 31.20
N LEU A 260 -26.60 -32.11 29.94
CA LEU A 260 -27.33 -30.92 29.51
C LEU A 260 -28.81 -31.20 29.15
N LYS A 261 -29.32 -32.39 29.47
CA LYS A 261 -30.76 -32.68 29.40
C LYS A 261 -31.52 -31.88 30.44
#